data_AF-A0AAF0IS23-F1
#
_entry.id   AF-A0AAF0IS23-F1
#
_cell.length_a   1.000
_cell.length_b   1.000
_cell.length_c   1.000
_cell.angle_alpha   90.00
_cell.angle_beta   90.00
_cell.angle_gamma   90.00
#
_symmetry.space_group_name_H-M   'P 1'
#
loop_
_entity.id
_entity.type
_entity.pdbx_description
1 polymer ?
#
loop_
_entity_poly.entity_id
_entity_poly.type
_entity_poly.pdbx_seq_one_letter_code
_entity_poly.pdbx_strand_id
1 'polypeptide(L)'
;MVLKLSIYPQPDQPVTVVETSNELERQVGNIREAVQHNTRDALQTVRSGVDRVVNVEHRVENRFDKLVAKDESLTPNGLYVGVATLASIVFTRYRSFPIRWLAPPAVLALSFKYFLPHTFDNTAEYYESLEQKHFPQFSEKRQSVWDMVKQHYYTGVSHMERAGEQAKGAFSSGIQNMEQSTGLKIGSVLPVGTVPESAPKLADKSKLI
;
A
#
# COMPACT_ATOMS: atom_id res chain seq x y z
N MET A 1 -23.09 -99.73 -42.12
CA MET A 1 -22.28 -98.61 -41.58
C MET A 1 -22.80 -98.30 -40.19
N VAL A 2 -21.99 -98.55 -39.16
CA VAL A 2 -22.39 -98.32 -37.75
C VAL A 2 -21.90 -96.93 -37.35
N LEU A 3 -22.81 -96.04 -36.95
CA LEU A 3 -22.47 -94.76 -36.33
C LEU A 3 -21.85 -95.04 -34.96
N LYS A 4 -20.56 -94.75 -34.83
CA LYS A 4 -19.82 -94.83 -33.56
C LYS A 4 -20.14 -93.56 -32.75
N LEU A 5 -21.01 -93.67 -31.75
CA LEU A 5 -21.19 -92.60 -30.76
C LEU A 5 -19.91 -92.47 -29.93
N SER A 6 -19.36 -91.27 -29.84
CA SER A 6 -18.19 -90.98 -29.01
C SER A 6 -18.59 -90.92 -27.53
N ILE A 7 -17.89 -91.69 -26.68
CA ILE A 7 -18.09 -91.78 -25.22
C ILE A 7 -17.34 -90.66 -24.46
N TYR A 8 -16.52 -89.88 -25.16
CA TYR A 8 -15.78 -88.77 -24.54
C TYR A 8 -16.64 -87.51 -24.48
N PRO A 9 -16.65 -86.79 -23.34
CA PRO A 9 -17.21 -85.45 -23.30
C PRO A 9 -16.47 -84.59 -24.32
N GLN A 10 -17.21 -84.00 -25.26
CA GLN A 10 -16.64 -83.02 -26.17
C GLN A 10 -16.16 -81.82 -25.33
N PRO A 11 -14.96 -81.28 -25.58
CA PRO A 11 -14.47 -80.11 -24.85
C PRO A 11 -15.45 -78.97 -25.04
N ASP A 12 -15.83 -78.31 -23.95
CA ASP A 12 -16.79 -77.22 -23.93
C ASP A 12 -16.41 -76.19 -25.00
N GLN A 13 -17.29 -75.98 -25.98
CA GLN A 13 -17.04 -74.99 -27.01
C GLN A 13 -16.87 -73.62 -26.33
N PRO A 14 -15.81 -72.85 -26.65
CA PRO A 14 -15.61 -71.56 -26.03
C PRO A 14 -16.77 -70.64 -26.41
N VAL A 15 -17.67 -70.41 -25.44
CA VAL A 15 -18.78 -69.47 -25.57
C VAL A 15 -18.16 -68.09 -25.75
N THR A 16 -18.11 -67.63 -26.99
CA THR A 16 -17.68 -66.27 -27.30
C THR A 16 -18.85 -65.37 -26.97
N VAL A 17 -18.76 -64.67 -25.84
CA VAL A 17 -19.74 -63.68 -25.41
C VAL A 17 -19.68 -62.54 -26.42
N VAL A 18 -20.55 -62.59 -27.43
CA VAL A 18 -20.75 -61.46 -28.33
C VAL A 18 -21.57 -60.46 -27.51
N GLU A 19 -20.89 -59.43 -27.01
CA GLU A 19 -21.54 -58.28 -26.37
C GLU A 19 -22.41 -57.61 -27.42
N THR A 20 -23.67 -58.03 -27.50
CA THR A 20 -24.66 -57.35 -28.34
C THR A 20 -25.02 -56.08 -27.59
N SER A 21 -24.26 -55.02 -27.86
CA SER A 21 -24.50 -53.71 -27.29
C SER A 21 -25.87 -53.26 -27.78
N ASN A 22 -26.88 -53.36 -26.93
CA ASN A 22 -28.21 -52.87 -27.24
C ASN A 22 -28.09 -51.34 -27.44
N GLU A 23 -28.78 -50.78 -28.43
CA GLU A 23 -28.78 -49.32 -28.69
C GLU A 23 -29.14 -48.53 -27.41
N LEU A 24 -29.93 -49.12 -26.53
CA LEU A 24 -30.27 -48.56 -25.22
C LEU A 24 -29.06 -48.45 -24.29
N GLU A 25 -28.18 -49.47 -24.24
CA GLU A 25 -26.99 -49.47 -23.40
C GLU A 25 -25.97 -48.43 -23.88
N ARG A 26 -25.84 -48.26 -25.20
CA ARG A 26 -25.03 -47.19 -25.79
C ARG A 26 -25.58 -45.81 -25.46
N GLN A 27 -26.91 -45.64 -25.53
CA GLN A 27 -27.56 -44.38 -25.16
C GLN A 27 -27.40 -44.05 -23.68
N VAL A 28 -27.57 -45.03 -22.77
CA VAL A 28 -27.36 -44.83 -21.33
C VAL A 28 -25.89 -44.52 -21.03
N GLY A 29 -24.94 -45.17 -21.73
CA GLY A 29 -23.51 -44.86 -21.65
C GLY A 29 -23.22 -43.42 -22.04
N ASN A 30 -23.69 -42.98 -23.21
CA ASN A 30 -23.52 -41.61 -23.70
C ASN A 30 -24.15 -40.57 -22.76
N ILE A 31 -25.34 -40.86 -22.21
CA ILE A 31 -26.01 -39.98 -21.24
C ILE A 31 -25.18 -39.88 -19.96
N ARG A 32 -24.69 -41.00 -19.43
CA ARG A 32 -23.88 -41.01 -18.21
C ARG A 32 -22.59 -40.23 -18.40
N GLU A 33 -21.90 -40.43 -19.52
CA GLU A 33 -20.68 -39.69 -19.84
C GLU A 33 -20.95 -38.19 -20.00
N ALA A 34 -21.99 -37.80 -20.73
CA ALA A 34 -22.37 -36.40 -20.90
C ALA A 34 -22.73 -35.72 -19.57
N VAL A 35 -23.49 -36.41 -18.70
CA VAL A 35 -23.84 -35.90 -17.36
C VAL A 35 -22.60 -35.78 -16.48
N GLN A 36 -21.72 -36.78 -16.51
CA GLN A 36 -20.53 -36.79 -15.68
C GLN A 36 -19.50 -35.76 -16.16
N HIS A 37 -19.38 -35.55 -17.48
CA HIS A 37 -18.58 -34.50 -18.09
C HIS A 37 -19.11 -33.12 -17.73
N ASN A 38 -20.39 -32.84 -17.96
CA ASN A 38 -20.98 -31.53 -17.64
C ASN A 38 -20.93 -31.20 -16.14
N THR A 39 -21.11 -32.21 -15.28
CA THR A 39 -21.00 -32.01 -13.83
C THR A 39 -19.56 -31.67 -13.44
N ARG A 40 -18.56 -32.33 -14.04
CA ARG A 40 -17.14 -32.04 -13.80
C ARG A 40 -16.76 -30.64 -14.30
N ASP A 41 -17.19 -30.25 -15.49
CA ASP A 41 -16.91 -28.93 -16.07
C ASP A 41 -17.54 -27.79 -15.27
N ALA A 42 -18.80 -27.98 -14.82
CA ALA A 42 -19.48 -27.03 -13.96
C ALA A 42 -18.72 -26.87 -12.63
N LEU A 43 -18.33 -27.99 -11.99
CA LEU A 43 -17.53 -27.97 -10.77
C LEU A 43 -16.15 -27.34 -10.99
N GLN A 44 -15.50 -27.61 -12.13
CA GLN A 44 -14.20 -27.05 -12.47
C GLN A 44 -14.28 -25.54 -12.69
N THR A 45 -15.35 -25.05 -13.31
CA THR A 45 -15.57 -23.61 -13.52
C THR A 45 -15.74 -22.90 -12.17
N VAL A 46 -16.56 -23.45 -11.28
CA VAL A 46 -16.74 -22.91 -9.93
C VAL A 46 -15.44 -22.94 -9.15
N ARG A 47 -14.72 -24.07 -9.14
CA ARG A 47 -13.40 -24.20 -8.48
C ARG A 47 -12.40 -23.19 -9.04
N SER A 48 -12.31 -23.05 -10.36
CA SER A 48 -11.42 -22.07 -10.99
C SER A 48 -11.77 -20.62 -10.65
N GLY A 49 -13.05 -20.31 -10.43
CA GLY A 49 -13.50 -19.01 -9.95
C GLY A 49 -13.06 -18.76 -8.52
N VAL A 50 -13.26 -19.73 -7.64
CA VAL A 50 -12.80 -19.67 -6.24
C VAL A 50 -11.27 -19.55 -6.18
N ASP A 51 -10.54 -20.36 -6.94
CA ASP A 51 -9.09 -20.33 -6.99
C ASP A 51 -8.57 -18.96 -7.44
N ARG A 52 -9.23 -18.28 -8.38
CA ARG A 52 -8.85 -16.91 -8.76
C ARG A 52 -9.02 -15.93 -7.60
N VAL A 53 -10.13 -15.99 -6.88
CA VAL A 53 -10.38 -15.13 -5.72
C VAL A 53 -9.34 -15.38 -4.65
N VAL A 54 -9.11 -16.64 -4.31
CA VAL A 54 -8.11 -17.07 -3.32
C VAL A 54 -6.71 -16.61 -3.72
N ASN A 55 -6.33 -16.76 -4.99
CA ASN A 55 -5.02 -16.29 -5.48
C ASN A 55 -4.88 -14.76 -5.45
N VAL A 56 -5.97 -14.03 -5.69
CA VAL A 56 -5.98 -12.56 -5.56
C VAL A 56 -5.84 -12.17 -4.09
N GLU A 57 -6.56 -12.83 -3.20
CA GLU A 57 -6.48 -12.62 -1.75
C GLU A 57 -5.07 -12.86 -1.24
N HIS A 58 -4.46 -14.01 -1.52
CA HIS A 58 -3.08 -14.32 -1.15
C HIS A 58 -2.08 -13.30 -1.72
N ARG A 59 -2.34 -12.77 -2.93
CA ARG A 59 -1.48 -11.74 -3.52
C ARG A 59 -1.63 -10.42 -2.77
N VAL A 60 -2.83 -10.06 -2.34
CA VAL A 60 -3.10 -8.84 -1.58
C VAL A 60 -2.53 -8.97 -0.17
N GLU A 61 -2.75 -10.10 0.51
CA GLU A 61 -2.20 -10.39 1.84
C GLU A 61 -0.67 -10.34 1.83
N ASN A 62 -0.03 -11.08 0.93
CA ASN A 62 1.43 -11.05 0.78
C ASN A 62 1.97 -9.66 0.43
N ARG A 63 1.18 -8.77 -0.16
CA ARG A 63 1.57 -7.38 -0.43
C ARG A 63 1.37 -6.51 0.79
N PHE A 64 0.23 -6.66 1.46
CA PHE A 64 -0.09 -5.94 2.67
C PHE A 64 0.96 -6.22 3.75
N ASP A 65 1.30 -7.49 3.98
CA ASP A 65 2.33 -7.93 4.92
C ASP A 65 3.73 -7.40 4.60
N LYS A 66 4.01 -7.05 3.35
CA LYS A 66 5.28 -6.45 2.93
C LYS A 66 5.30 -4.94 3.09
N LEU A 67 4.14 -4.29 2.93
CA LEU A 67 4.03 -2.83 3.01
C LEU A 67 3.90 -2.37 4.47
N VAL A 68 3.15 -3.12 5.28
CA VAL A 68 2.98 -2.84 6.71
C VAL A 68 4.27 -3.16 7.45
N ALA A 69 4.78 -2.14 8.13
CA ALA A 69 5.94 -2.27 8.99
C ALA A 69 5.55 -3.07 10.25
N LYS A 70 6.22 -4.20 10.52
CA LYS A 70 5.89 -5.12 11.64
C LYS A 70 6.21 -4.51 13.02
N ASP A 71 7.05 -3.49 13.03
CA ASP A 71 7.46 -2.69 14.17
C ASP A 71 6.44 -1.61 14.55
N GLU A 72 5.44 -1.34 13.71
CA GLU A 72 4.38 -0.37 13.96
C GLU A 72 3.06 -1.04 14.35
N SER A 73 2.45 -0.57 15.44
CA SER A 73 1.12 -1.04 15.87
C SER A 73 0.02 -0.40 15.01
N LEU A 74 -0.49 -1.15 14.02
CA LEU A 74 -1.63 -0.72 13.18
C LEU A 74 -2.89 -0.38 14.00
N THR A 75 -3.13 -1.09 15.08
CA THR A 75 -4.13 -0.76 16.11
C THR A 75 -3.35 -0.24 17.32
N PRO A 76 -3.47 1.04 17.74
CA PRO A 76 -4.52 2.02 17.47
C PRO A 76 -4.22 3.05 16.35
N ASN A 77 -3.01 3.08 15.79
CA ASN A 77 -2.57 4.17 14.91
C ASN A 77 -3.41 4.33 13.63
N GLY A 78 -3.78 3.24 12.97
CA GLY A 78 -4.68 3.25 11.82
C GLY A 78 -6.07 3.78 12.16
N LEU A 79 -6.54 3.59 13.39
CA LEU A 79 -7.81 4.15 13.86
C LEU A 79 -7.69 5.67 14.01
N TYR A 80 -6.56 6.19 14.51
CA TYR A 80 -6.33 7.64 14.57
C TYR A 80 -6.28 8.28 13.17
N VAL A 81 -5.65 7.63 12.20
CA VAL A 81 -5.67 8.07 10.79
C VAL A 81 -7.11 8.13 10.26
N GLY A 82 -7.89 7.07 10.51
CA GLY A 82 -9.30 7.01 10.11
C GLY A 82 -10.15 8.11 10.76
N VAL A 83 -10.02 8.31 12.07
CA VAL A 83 -10.74 9.37 12.80
C VAL A 83 -10.32 10.76 12.34
N ALA A 84 -9.03 11.02 12.13
CA ALA A 84 -8.55 12.31 11.64
C ALA A 84 -9.09 12.61 10.23
N THR A 85 -9.12 11.61 9.36
CA THR A 85 -9.68 11.74 8.02
C THR A 85 -11.19 12.00 8.07
N LEU A 86 -11.95 11.24 8.85
CA LEU A 86 -13.39 11.46 9.01
C LEU A 86 -13.69 12.84 9.62
N ALA A 87 -12.91 13.26 10.62
CA ALA A 87 -13.01 14.59 11.22
C ALA A 87 -12.77 15.69 10.19
N SER A 88 -11.81 15.52 9.29
CA SER A 88 -11.55 16.49 8.22
C SER A 88 -12.72 16.59 7.22
N ILE A 89 -13.42 15.49 6.93
CA ILE A 89 -14.62 15.50 6.08
C ILE A 89 -15.74 16.28 6.77
N VAL A 90 -15.97 16.06 8.06
CA VAL A 90 -16.97 16.80 8.85
C VAL A 90 -16.59 18.28 8.92
N PHE A 91 -15.33 18.60 9.17
CA PHE A 91 -14.84 19.97 9.28
C PHE A 91 -14.95 20.74 7.96
N THR A 92 -14.75 20.04 6.84
CA THR A 92 -14.81 20.65 5.50
C THR A 92 -16.21 20.65 4.90
N ARG A 93 -17.21 20.10 5.62
CA ARG A 93 -18.61 19.99 5.19
C ARG A 93 -19.21 21.32 4.76
N TYR A 94 -18.91 22.41 5.46
CA TYR A 94 -19.47 23.74 5.19
C TYR A 94 -18.54 24.66 4.38
N ARG A 95 -17.38 24.16 3.94
CA ARG A 95 -16.41 24.95 3.19
C ARG A 95 -16.63 24.80 1.69
N SER A 96 -16.36 25.87 0.95
CA SER A 96 -16.48 25.93 -0.50
C SER A 96 -15.50 24.98 -1.22
N PHE A 97 -15.83 24.62 -2.46
CA PHE A 97 -14.89 24.03 -3.42
C PHE A 97 -13.72 25.02 -3.61
N PRO A 98 -12.44 24.63 -3.53
CA PRO A 98 -11.84 23.28 -3.64
C PRO A 98 -11.44 22.62 -2.30
N ILE A 99 -11.47 23.36 -1.19
CA ILE A 99 -10.97 22.90 0.11
C ILE A 99 -11.69 21.63 0.57
N ARG A 100 -13.00 21.52 0.29
CA ARG A 100 -13.80 20.33 0.61
C ARG A 100 -13.29 19.03 -0.01
N TRP A 101 -12.66 19.10 -1.18
CA TRP A 101 -12.17 17.92 -1.89
C TRP A 101 -10.70 17.64 -1.63
N LEU A 102 -9.90 18.69 -1.41
CA LEU A 102 -8.46 18.57 -1.18
C LEU A 102 -8.13 18.27 0.29
N ALA A 103 -8.88 18.81 1.23
CA ALA A 103 -8.54 18.70 2.65
C ALA A 103 -8.65 17.26 3.18
N PRO A 104 -9.69 16.45 2.88
CA PRO A 104 -9.72 15.07 3.34
C PRO A 104 -8.56 14.19 2.90
N PRO A 105 -8.19 14.12 1.59
CA PRO A 105 -7.04 13.33 1.18
C PRO A 105 -5.71 13.91 1.69
N ALA A 106 -5.60 15.24 1.83
CA ALA A 106 -4.41 15.85 2.42
C ALA A 106 -4.25 15.48 3.90
N VAL A 107 -5.32 15.55 4.69
CA VAL A 107 -5.30 15.13 6.11
C VAL A 107 -5.04 13.63 6.23
N LEU A 108 -5.60 12.81 5.33
CA LEU A 108 -5.27 11.39 5.27
C LEU A 108 -3.77 11.19 5.06
N ALA A 109 -3.18 11.79 4.02
CA ALA A 109 -1.76 11.63 3.74
C ALA A 109 -0.86 12.13 4.90
N LEU A 110 -1.21 13.27 5.50
CA LEU A 110 -0.49 13.83 6.63
C LEU A 110 -0.61 12.96 7.89
N SER A 111 -1.82 12.53 8.24
CA SER A 111 -2.04 11.66 9.41
C SER A 111 -1.41 10.29 9.20
N PHE A 112 -1.44 9.75 7.99
CA PHE A 112 -0.80 8.47 7.66
C PHE A 112 0.72 8.57 7.84
N LYS A 113 1.37 9.63 7.35
CA LYS A 113 2.79 9.89 7.61
C LYS A 113 3.11 10.12 9.09
N TYR A 114 2.21 10.75 9.84
CA TYR A 114 2.44 11.07 11.25
C TYR A 114 2.30 9.85 12.17
N PHE A 115 1.27 9.02 11.97
CA PHE A 115 0.96 7.88 12.84
C PHE A 115 1.59 6.56 12.37
N LEU A 116 1.93 6.44 11.09
CA LEU A 116 2.50 5.23 10.46
C LEU A 116 3.65 5.58 9.51
N PRO A 117 4.76 6.18 10.01
CA PRO A 117 5.84 6.67 9.17
C PRO A 117 6.54 5.58 8.35
N HIS A 118 6.85 4.42 8.93
CA HIS A 118 7.54 3.34 8.20
C HIS A 118 6.62 2.70 7.15
N THR A 119 5.36 2.48 7.51
CA THR A 119 4.37 1.97 6.55
C THR A 119 4.12 2.98 5.40
N PHE A 120 4.13 4.28 5.70
CA PHE A 120 4.03 5.34 4.70
C PHE A 120 5.21 5.31 3.73
N ASP A 121 6.44 5.25 4.24
CA ASP A 121 7.65 5.24 3.43
C ASP A 121 7.73 3.98 2.55
N ASN A 122 7.41 2.79 3.09
CA ASN A 122 7.33 1.55 2.30
C ASN A 122 6.29 1.64 1.17
N THR A 123 5.13 2.24 1.46
CA THR A 123 4.06 2.41 0.47
C THR A 123 4.45 3.42 -0.60
N ALA A 124 5.13 4.51 -0.21
CA ALA A 124 5.64 5.52 -1.12
C ALA A 124 6.72 4.96 -2.05
N GLU A 125 7.67 4.18 -1.50
CA GLU A 125 8.71 3.50 -2.27
C GLU A 125 8.11 2.48 -3.25
N TYR A 126 7.12 1.70 -2.80
CA TYR A 126 6.41 0.78 -3.69
C TYR A 126 5.72 1.52 -4.84
N TYR A 127 5.01 2.62 -4.54
CA TYR A 127 4.37 3.44 -5.56
C TYR A 127 5.40 4.00 -6.56
N GLU A 128 6.55 4.47 -6.07
CA GLU A 128 7.63 4.96 -6.90
C GLU A 128 8.22 3.87 -7.81
N SER A 129 8.46 2.67 -7.28
CA SER A 129 8.93 1.53 -8.08
C SER A 129 7.93 1.15 -9.18
N LEU A 130 6.62 1.26 -8.90
CA LEU A 130 5.56 0.97 -9.85
C LEU A 130 5.49 2.03 -10.95
N GLU A 131 5.62 3.29 -10.56
CA GLU A 131 5.64 4.43 -11.47
C GLU A 131 6.85 4.40 -12.39
N GLN A 132 8.05 4.12 -11.88
CA GLN A 132 9.26 3.95 -12.69
C GLN A 132 9.11 2.82 -13.70
N LYS A 133 8.46 1.71 -13.30
CA LYS A 133 8.28 0.55 -14.17
C LYS A 133 7.27 0.76 -15.30
N HIS A 134 6.17 1.48 -15.05
CA HIS A 134 5.08 1.63 -16.02
C HIS A 134 5.06 3.00 -16.71
N PHE A 135 5.53 4.05 -16.05
CA PHE A 135 5.45 5.44 -16.49
C PHE A 135 6.72 6.25 -16.14
N PRO A 136 7.89 5.90 -16.72
CA PRO A 136 9.17 6.53 -16.36
C PRO A 136 9.19 8.05 -16.58
N GLN A 137 8.54 8.55 -17.62
CA GLN A 137 8.46 9.99 -17.92
C GLN A 137 7.73 10.80 -16.83
N PHE A 138 6.77 10.19 -16.13
CA PHE A 138 6.05 10.84 -15.04
C PHE A 138 6.91 10.86 -13.77
N SER A 139 7.64 9.76 -13.52
CA SER A 139 8.56 9.63 -12.39
C SER A 139 9.66 10.69 -12.40
N GLU A 140 10.34 10.91 -13.54
CA GLU A 140 11.38 11.93 -13.68
C GLU A 140 10.86 13.34 -13.41
N LYS A 141 9.67 13.67 -13.93
CA LYS A 141 9.00 14.96 -13.68
C LYS A 141 8.63 15.14 -12.22
N ARG A 142 8.08 14.10 -11.58
CA ARG A 142 7.75 14.14 -10.15
C ARG A 142 9.01 14.34 -9.29
N GLN A 143 10.08 13.61 -9.59
CA GLN A 143 11.35 13.71 -8.86
C GLN A 143 11.96 15.12 -9.00
N SER A 144 12.03 15.67 -10.22
CA SER A 144 12.55 17.03 -10.43
C SER A 144 11.74 18.12 -9.71
N VAL A 145 10.40 18.00 -9.70
CA VAL A 145 9.54 18.89 -8.91
C VAL A 145 9.80 18.72 -7.41
N TRP A 146 9.95 17.48 -6.95
CA TRP A 146 10.23 17.20 -5.54
C TRP A 146 11.58 17.76 -5.10
N ASP A 147 12.61 17.64 -5.92
CA ASP A 147 13.94 18.17 -5.63
C ASP A 147 13.93 19.68 -5.61
N MET A 148 13.20 20.32 -6.53
CA MET A 148 12.97 21.76 -6.51
C MET A 148 12.30 22.20 -5.21
N VAL A 149 11.22 21.52 -4.78
CA VAL A 149 10.52 21.84 -3.53
C VAL A 149 11.43 21.65 -2.31
N LYS A 150 12.19 20.55 -2.24
CA LYS A 150 13.16 20.31 -1.17
C LYS A 150 14.20 21.42 -1.10
N GLN A 151 14.79 21.79 -2.24
CA GLN A 151 15.79 22.85 -2.31
C GLN A 151 15.24 24.19 -1.83
N HIS A 152 14.03 24.57 -2.27
CA HIS A 152 13.40 25.82 -1.84
C HIS A 152 13.02 25.79 -0.35
N TYR A 153 12.59 24.65 0.16
CA TYR A 153 12.31 24.47 1.57
C TYR A 153 13.57 24.64 2.44
N TYR A 154 14.66 23.94 2.11
CA TYR A 154 15.92 24.08 2.85
C TYR A 154 16.51 25.49 2.74
N THR A 155 16.41 26.11 1.56
CA THR A 155 16.86 27.48 1.34
C THR A 155 16.05 28.45 2.18
N GLY A 156 14.71 28.35 2.16
CA GLY A 156 13.80 29.18 2.96
C GLY A 156 14.03 29.04 4.47
N VAL A 157 14.15 27.81 4.98
CA VAL A 157 14.45 27.56 6.40
C VAL A 157 15.79 28.19 6.79
N SER A 158 16.82 28.02 5.96
CA SER A 158 18.13 28.61 6.23
C SER A 158 18.14 30.15 6.15
N HIS A 159 17.27 30.75 5.34
CA HIS A 159 17.10 32.20 5.32
C HIS A 159 16.35 32.70 6.56
N MET A 160 15.36 31.95 7.06
CA MET A 160 14.67 32.29 8.30
C MET A 160 15.59 32.18 9.53
N GLU A 161 16.44 31.15 9.57
CA GLU A 161 17.44 30.98 10.63
C GLU A 161 18.43 32.15 10.64
N ARG A 162 19.01 32.49 9.47
CA ARG A 162 19.90 33.64 9.32
C ARG A 162 19.21 34.97 9.64
N ALA A 163 17.96 35.17 9.22
CA ALA A 163 17.19 36.37 9.57
C ALA A 163 16.92 36.46 11.08
N GLY A 164 16.65 35.32 11.73
CA GLY A 164 16.52 35.23 13.18
C GLY A 164 17.82 35.55 13.92
N GLU A 165 18.95 35.04 13.44
CA GLU A 165 20.28 35.36 13.98
C GLU A 165 20.65 36.83 13.79
N GLN A 166 20.40 37.40 12.62
CA GLN A 166 20.62 38.82 12.35
C GLN A 166 19.72 39.71 13.19
N ALA A 167 18.45 39.32 13.39
CA ALA A 167 17.55 40.01 14.30
C ALA A 167 18.08 39.96 15.75
N LYS A 168 18.50 38.79 16.25
CA LYS A 168 19.14 38.66 17.57
C LYS A 168 20.40 39.54 17.69
N GLY A 169 21.24 39.59 16.66
CA GLY A 169 22.43 40.43 16.59
C GLY A 169 22.11 41.93 16.61
N ALA A 170 21.10 42.36 15.86
CA ALA A 170 20.65 43.75 15.84
C ALA A 170 19.97 44.17 17.15
N PHE A 171 19.16 43.29 17.75
CA PHE A 171 18.52 43.52 19.05
C PHE A 171 19.56 43.61 20.18
N SER A 172 20.53 42.69 20.22
CA SER A 172 21.60 42.72 21.23
C SER A 172 22.50 43.96 21.07
N SER A 173 22.85 44.34 19.84
CA SER A 173 23.62 45.56 19.56
C SER A 173 22.85 46.83 19.92
N GLY A 174 21.54 46.86 19.67
CA GLY A 174 20.66 47.97 20.07
C GLY A 174 20.58 48.13 21.59
N ILE A 175 20.43 47.02 22.32
CA ILE A 175 20.43 47.01 23.79
C ILE A 175 21.81 47.48 24.32
N GLN A 176 22.91 47.01 23.73
CA GLN A 176 24.26 47.40 24.13
C GLN A 176 24.55 48.90 23.88
N ASN A 177 24.08 49.46 22.77
CA ASN A 177 24.23 50.89 22.46
C ASN A 177 23.43 51.78 23.42
N MET A 178 22.23 51.33 23.81
CA MET A 178 21.44 52.02 24.83
C MET A 178 22.11 51.94 26.20
N GLU A 179 22.67 50.79 26.58
CA GLU A 179 23.44 50.64 27.82
C GLU A 179 24.68 51.53 27.86
N GLN A 180 25.40 51.68 26.73
CA GLN A 180 26.55 52.58 26.63
C GLN A 180 26.18 54.07 26.69
N SER A 181 25.06 54.47 26.06
CA SER A 181 24.63 55.88 26.06
C SER A 181 23.91 56.30 27.34
N THR A 182 23.25 55.38 28.03
CA THR A 182 22.42 55.69 29.21
C THR A 182 23.03 55.21 30.52
N GLY A 183 24.07 54.36 30.48
CA GLY A 183 24.72 53.78 31.65
C GLY A 183 23.87 52.77 32.43
N LEU A 184 22.66 52.47 31.97
CA LEU A 184 21.74 51.52 32.62
C LEU A 184 21.94 50.09 32.09
N LYS A 185 22.12 49.13 33.00
CA LYS A 185 22.23 47.69 32.69
C LYS A 185 20.86 47.06 32.42
N ILE A 186 20.33 47.27 31.22
CA ILE A 186 19.00 46.77 30.84
C ILE A 186 19.07 45.31 30.34
N GLY A 187 20.24 44.87 29.87
CA GLY A 187 20.45 43.52 29.34
C GLY A 187 20.27 42.37 30.34
N SER A 188 20.40 42.63 31.65
CA SER A 188 20.23 41.61 32.70
C SER A 188 18.78 41.38 33.13
N VAL A 189 17.85 42.24 32.70
CA VAL A 189 16.46 42.24 33.21
C VAL A 189 15.47 41.75 32.16
N LEU A 190 15.84 41.76 30.88
CA LEU A 190 15.00 41.28 29.78
C LEU A 190 15.37 39.83 29.43
N PRO A 191 14.44 38.87 29.55
CA PRO A 191 14.64 37.56 28.98
C PRO A 191 14.63 37.72 27.46
N VAL A 192 15.83 37.72 26.84
CA VAL A 192 15.96 37.70 25.38
C VAL A 192 15.19 36.49 24.88
N GLY A 193 14.10 36.76 24.16
CA GLY A 193 13.05 35.80 23.84
C GLY A 193 13.59 34.50 23.24
N THR A 194 13.26 33.40 23.89
CA THR A 194 13.35 32.05 23.36
C THR A 194 12.35 31.91 22.20
N VAL A 195 12.87 31.95 20.97
CA VAL A 195 12.15 31.44 19.79
C VAL A 195 11.95 29.93 20.00
N PRO A 196 10.77 29.35 19.69
CA PRO A 196 10.44 27.96 19.99
C PRO A 196 11.48 26.99 19.43
N GLU A 197 12.05 26.20 20.34
CA GLU A 197 12.92 25.06 20.08
C GLU A 197 12.08 23.90 19.50
N SER A 198 11.56 24.09 18.28
CA SER A 198 10.87 23.03 17.52
C SER A 198 11.19 23.08 16.03
N ALA A 199 12.42 23.49 15.69
CA ALA A 199 13.01 23.06 14.42
C ALA A 199 13.45 21.59 14.58
N PRO A 200 13.11 20.69 13.65
CA PRO A 200 13.67 19.34 13.67
C PRO A 200 15.19 19.48 13.61
N LYS A 201 15.88 19.03 14.66
CA LYS A 201 17.34 18.90 14.66
C LYS A 201 17.69 18.11 13.42
N LEU A 202 18.35 18.78 12.47
CA LEU A 202 18.80 18.19 11.23
C LEU A 202 19.51 16.88 11.57
N ALA A 203 18.98 15.80 11.01
CA ALA A 203 19.67 14.54 10.97
C ALA A 203 21.08 14.80 10.43
N ASP A 204 22.02 14.19 11.14
CA ASP A 204 23.44 14.17 10.88
C ASP A 204 23.79 14.24 9.38
N LYS A 205 24.57 15.25 9.00
CA LYS A 205 25.11 15.41 7.64
C LYS A 205 26.00 14.23 7.21
N SER A 206 26.29 13.27 8.11
CA SER A 206 27.09 12.07 7.81
C SER A 206 26.35 10.95 7.08
N LYS A 207 25.02 11.01 6.90
CA LYS A 207 24.23 9.97 6.19
C LYS A 207 23.87 10.29 4.73
N LEU A 208 24.44 11.33 4.14
CA LEU A 208 24.19 11.73 2.74
C LEU A 208 25.43 11.59 1.85
N ILE A 209 26.29 10.60 2.14
CA ILE A 209 27.26 10.04 1.20
C ILE A 209 27.02 8.53 1.13
#